data_AF-W4M7B3-F1
#
_entry.id   AF-W4M7B3-F1
#
_cell.length_a   1.000
_cell.length_b   1.000
_cell.length_c   1.000
_cell.angle_alpha   90.00
_cell.angle_beta   90.00
_cell.angle_gamma   90.00
#
_symmetry.space_group_name_H-M   'P 1'
#
loop_
_entity.id
_entity.type
_entity.pdbx_description
1 polymer ?
#
loop_
_entity_poly.entity_id
_entity_poly.type
_entity_poly.pdbx_seq_one_letter_code
_entity_poly.pdbx_strand_id
1 'polypeptide(L)' 'MQSVEKFEQHSGTLPPIDTCPQARPDDDLDTLVSLALGQEKPIVIIDDDQPVGIVTKDSLLRGMQGEV' A
#
# COMPACT_ATOMS: atom_id res chain seq x y z
N MET A 1 0.50 -8.22 -0.17
CA MET A 1 1.45 -7.15 -0.58
C MET A 1 1.94 -7.44 -1.99
N GLN A 2 2.04 -6.43 -2.84
CA GLN A 2 2.62 -6.57 -4.18
C GLN A 2 3.78 -5.60 -4.38
N SER A 3 4.76 -5.99 -5.20
CA SER A 3 5.89 -5.13 -5.55
C SER A 3 5.46 -3.97 -6.44
N VAL A 4 6.24 -2.88 -6.41
CA VAL A 4 6.02 -1.65 -7.19
C VAL A 4 5.79 -1.95 -8.68
N GLU A 5 6.66 -2.76 -9.28
CA GLU A 5 6.55 -3.18 -10.69
C GLU A 5 5.23 -3.88 -11.02
N LYS A 6 4.73 -4.71 -10.10
CA LYS A 6 3.47 -5.44 -10.31
C LYS A 6 2.25 -4.53 -10.27
N PHE A 7 2.28 -3.51 -9.41
CA PHE A 7 1.23 -2.50 -9.36
C PHE A 7 1.18 -1.72 -10.68
N GLU A 8 2.34 -1.29 -11.21
CA GLU A 8 2.38 -0.51 -12.45
C GLU A 8 1.83 -1.26 -13.67
N GLN A 9 2.02 -2.59 -13.71
CA GLN A 9 1.49 -3.44 -14.77
C GLN A 9 -0.04 -3.63 -14.71
N HIS A 10 -0.64 -3.58 -13.52
CA HIS A 10 -2.06 -3.89 -13.32
C HIS A 10 -2.96 -2.65 -13.16
N SER A 11 -2.44 -1.59 -12.55
CA SER A 11 -3.22 -0.40 -12.15
C SER A 11 -2.76 0.89 -12.84
N GLY A 12 -1.72 0.85 -13.67
CA GLY A 12 -1.14 2.00 -14.36
C GLY A 12 0.01 2.66 -13.58
N THR A 13 0.55 3.76 -14.12
CA THR A 13 1.69 4.48 -13.51
C THR A 13 1.39 4.89 -12.08
N LEU A 14 2.29 4.55 -11.15
CA LEU A 14 2.17 5.01 -9.77
C LEU A 14 2.28 6.53 -9.71
N PRO A 15 1.40 7.21 -8.94
CA PRO A 15 1.66 8.58 -8.56
C PRO A 15 3.01 8.66 -7.84
N PRO A 16 3.65 9.85 -7.81
CA PRO A 16 4.90 10.02 -7.08
C PRO A 16 4.72 9.56 -5.64
N ILE A 17 5.70 8.79 -5.13
CA ILE A 17 5.65 8.12 -3.82
C ILE A 17 5.39 9.13 -2.69
N ASP A 18 5.95 10.34 -2.78
CA ASP A 18 5.68 11.46 -1.86
C ASP A 18 4.22 11.92 -1.79
N THR A 19 3.44 11.64 -2.83
CA THR A 19 2.03 12.03 -2.90
C THR A 19 1.10 10.92 -2.42
N CYS A 20 1.64 9.72 -2.19
CA CYS A 20 0.92 8.56 -1.68
C CYS A 20 1.11 8.47 -0.17
N PRO A 21 0.11 7.93 0.55
CA PRO A 21 0.29 7.63 1.97
C PRO A 21 1.42 6.63 2.14
N GLN A 22 2.34 6.93 3.05
CA GLN A 22 3.49 6.09 3.36
C GLN A 22 3.27 5.42 4.72
N ALA A 23 3.62 4.15 4.81
CA ALA A 23 3.57 3.38 6.05
C ALA A 23 4.83 2.54 6.21
N ARG A 24 5.11 2.10 7.43
CA ARG A 24 6.21 1.20 7.73
C ARG A 24 5.77 -0.25 7.65
N PRO A 25 6.69 -1.21 7.43
CA PRO A 25 6.37 -2.63 7.50
C PRO A 25 5.94 -3.07 8.91
N ASP A 26 6.28 -2.30 9.94
CA ASP A 26 5.91 -2.54 11.34
C ASP A 26 4.53 -1.94 11.71
N ASP A 27 3.90 -1.15 10.82
CA ASP A 27 2.58 -0.59 11.06
C ASP A 27 1.48 -1.66 10.97
N ASP A 28 0.55 -1.61 11.93
CA ASP A 28 -0.60 -2.50 11.97
C ASP A 28 -1.58 -2.27 10.82
N LEU A 29 -2.38 -3.31 10.52
CA LEU A 29 -3.42 -3.27 9.50
C LEU A 29 -4.42 -2.12 9.72
N ASP A 30 -4.75 -1.80 10.97
CA ASP A 30 -5.68 -0.72 11.32
C ASP A 30 -5.12 0.67 10.93
N THR A 31 -3.81 0.87 11.10
CA THR A 31 -3.10 2.07 10.65
C THR A 31 -3.14 2.17 9.13
N LEU A 32 -2.85 1.07 8.43
CA LEU A 32 -2.92 1.03 6.97
C LEU A 32 -4.33 1.32 6.47
N VAL A 33 -5.36 0.74 7.09
CA VAL A 33 -6.76 1.03 6.76
C VAL A 33 -7.06 2.51 6.95
N SER A 34 -6.66 3.08 8.09
CA SER A 34 -6.84 4.51 8.38
C SER A 34 -6.17 5.42 7.36
N LEU A 35 -4.98 5.07 6.87
CA LEU A 35 -4.27 5.80 5.80
C LEU A 35 -4.97 5.68 4.44
N ALA A 36 -5.63 4.54 4.16
CA ALA A 36 -6.43 4.35 2.95
C ALA A 36 -7.84 4.99 3.04
N LEU A 37 -8.31 5.36 4.23
CA LEU A 37 -9.59 6.04 4.40
C LEU A 37 -9.49 7.48 3.87
N GLY A 38 -10.39 7.85 2.96
CA GLY A 38 -10.43 9.20 2.37
C GLY A 38 -9.44 9.45 1.22
N GLN A 39 -8.64 8.46 0.82
CA GLN A 39 -7.76 8.55 -0.34
C GLN A 39 -7.99 7.37 -1.31
N GLU A 40 -7.90 7.64 -2.62
CA GLU A 40 -7.95 6.59 -3.66
C GLU A 40 -6.55 6.04 -3.99
N LYS A 41 -5.50 6.68 -3.48
CA LYS A 41 -4.12 6.29 -3.75
C LYS A 41 -3.73 5.04 -2.96
N PRO A 42 -2.85 4.19 -3.51
CA PRO A 42 -2.30 3.06 -2.79
C PRO A 42 -1.34 3.52 -1.68
N ILE A 43 -1.16 2.68 -0.67
CA ILE A 43 -0.21 2.91 0.40
C ILE A 43 1.14 2.33 -0.01
N VAL A 44 2.19 3.12 0.11
CA VAL A 44 3.56 2.68 -0.14
C VAL A 44 4.21 2.31 1.19
N ILE A 45 4.73 1.10 1.27
CA ILE A 45 5.48 0.62 2.42
C ILE A 45 6.94 1.01 2.21
N ILE A 46 7.44 1.88 3.09
CA ILE A 46 8.82 2.37 3.08
C ILE A 46 9.56 1.73 4.26
N ASP A 47 10.72 1.14 3.96
CA ASP A 47 11.65 0.60 4.95
C ASP A 47 13.06 1.14 4.63
N ASP A 48 13.75 1.69 5.64
CA ASP A 48 15.08 2.32 5.48
C ASP A 48 15.19 3.31 4.29
N ASP A 49 14.18 4.17 4.13
CA ASP A 49 14.05 5.15 3.02
C ASP A 49 13.82 4.54 1.62
N GLN A 50 13.59 3.22 1.55
CA GLN A 50 13.34 2.50 0.30
C GLN A 50 11.89 1.97 0.22
N PRO A 51 11.20 2.14 -0.93
CA PRO A 51 9.90 1.53 -1.14
C PRO A 51 10.03 0.01 -1.30
N VAL A 52 9.64 -0.73 -0.28
CA VAL A 52 9.73 -2.19 -0.24
C VAL A 52 8.43 -2.88 -0.67
N GLY A 53 7.30 -2.16 -0.67
CA GLY A 53 6.02 -2.76 -1.06
C GLY A 53 4.90 -1.76 -1.29
N ILE A 54 3.82 -2.25 -1.90
CA ILE A 54 2.60 -1.49 -2.12
C ILE A 54 1.41 -2.27 -1.58
N VAL A 55 0.57 -1.54 -0.84
CA VAL A 55 -0.67 -2.04 -0.25
C VAL A 55 -1.84 -1.26 -0.83
N THR A 56 -2.69 -1.95 -1.57
CA THR A 56 -3.92 -1.40 -2.15
C THR A 56 -5.12 -1.69 -1.24
N LYS A 57 -6.22 -0.97 -1.44
CA LYS A 57 -7.50 -1.26 -0.76
C LYS A 57 -7.93 -2.72 -0.95
N ASP A 58 -7.77 -3.29 -2.14
CA ASP A 58 -8.02 -4.71 -2.39
C ASP A 58 -7.15 -5.62 -1.51
N SER A 59 -5.86 -5.30 -1.38
CA SER A 59 -4.95 -6.05 -0.51
C SER A 59 -5.36 -5.96 0.96
N LEU A 60 -5.80 -4.78 1.42
CA LEU A 60 -6.32 -4.58 2.78
C LEU A 60 -7.59 -5.39 3.02
N LEU A 61 -8.56 -5.31 2.11
CA LEU A 61 -9.83 -6.04 2.21
C LEU A 61 -9.62 -7.55 2.21
N ARG A 62 -8.64 -8.05 1.44
CA ARG A 62 -8.26 -9.46 1.41
C ARG A 62 -7.56 -9.89 2.70
N GLY A 63 -6.68 -9.05 3.25
CA GLY A 63 -6.06 -9.26 4.55
C GLY A 63 -7.05 -9.25 5.72
N MET A 64 -8.01 -8.33 5.72
CA MET A 64 -9.09 -8.26 6.72
C MET A 64 -10.02 -9.48 6.67
N GLN A 65 -10.24 -10.07 5.50
CA GLN A 65 -11.04 -11.28 5.35
C GLN A 65 -10.31 -12.55 5.80
N GLY A 66 -9.01 -12.46 6.14
CA GLY A 66 -8.21 -13.61 6.56
C GLY A 66 -7.91 -14.61 5.44
N GLU A 67 -8.08 -14.20 4.18
CA GLU A 67 -7.73 -15.05 3.03
C GLU A 67 -6.22 -14.95 2.79
N VAL A 68 -5.49 -15.95 3.27
CA VAL A 68 -4.04 -16.17 3.06
C VAL A 68 -3.76 -16.94 1.78
#